data_AF-A0A0W1KMZ3-F1
#
_entry.id   AF-A0A0W1KMZ3-F1
#
_cell.length_a   1.000
_cell.length_b   1.000
_cell.length_c   1.000
_cell.angle_alpha   90.00
_cell.angle_beta   90.00
_cell.angle_gamma   90.00
#
_symmetry.space_group_name_H-M   'P 1'
#
loop_
_entity.id
_entity.type
_entity.pdbx_description
1 polymer ?
#
loop_
_entity_poly.entity_id
_entity_poly.type
_entity_poly.pdbx_seq_one_letter_code
_entity_poly.pdbx_strand_id
1 'polypeptide(L)'
;MPDHLHWLFQLKECSLANVIKIFKSVTTVKINKLNGTTGKIWQQNYFEHQLRSEKDLINQARYIAANPLRTGIVKSVGQYPFWDCIYLN
;
A
#
# COMPACT_ATOMS: atom_id res chain seq x y z
N MET A 1 5.88 -3.26 -2.76
CA MET A 1 7.25 -2.80 -3.06
C MET A 1 8.13 -3.21 -1.89
N PRO A 2 9.44 -3.40 -2.07
CA PRO A 2 10.31 -3.90 -0.99
C PRO A 2 10.45 -2.91 0.18
N ASP A 3 10.29 -1.62 -0.07
CA ASP A 3 10.57 -0.51 0.85
C ASP A 3 9.37 0.39 1.15
N HIS A 4 8.26 0.26 0.41
CA HIS A 4 7.04 1.04 0.61
C HIS A 4 5.76 0.28 0.25
N LEU A 5 4.62 0.88 0.60
CA LEU A 5 3.28 0.37 0.34
C LEU A 5 2.46 1.39 -0.45
N HIS A 6 1.76 0.91 -1.47
CA HIS A 6 0.62 1.61 -2.06
C HIS A 6 -0.65 0.87 -1.68
N TRP A 7 -1.64 1.60 -1.18
CA TRP A 7 -2.88 1.00 -0.68
C TRP A 7 -4.07 1.81 -1.15
N LEU A 8 -5.06 1.11 -1.71
CA LEU A 8 -6.33 1.66 -2.15
C LEU A 8 -7.43 1.03 -1.30
N PHE A 9 -8.21 1.87 -0.61
CA PHE A 9 -9.29 1.42 0.27
C PHE A 9 -10.32 2.53 0.46
N GLN A 10 -11.52 2.13 0.85
CA GLN A 10 -12.58 3.04 1.24
C GLN A 10 -12.59 3.24 2.75
N LEU A 11 -12.57 4.50 3.19
CA LEU A 11 -12.79 4.84 4.59
C LEU A 11 -14.25 4.66 4.96
N LYS A 12 -14.49 4.16 6.17
CA LYS A 12 -15.81 4.13 6.79
C LYS A 12 -15.91 5.27 7.82
N GLU A 13 -16.11 4.95 9.09
CA GLU A 13 -16.34 5.94 10.16
C GLU A 13 -15.05 6.55 10.72
N CYS A 14 -13.88 6.09 10.30
CA CYS A 14 -12.59 6.56 10.80
C CYS A 14 -11.88 7.51 9.83
N SER A 15 -11.11 8.46 10.37
CA SER A 15 -10.25 9.32 9.57
C SER A 15 -9.05 8.54 9.02
N LEU A 16 -8.55 8.97 7.85
CA LEU A 16 -7.34 8.40 7.26
C LEU A 16 -6.15 8.45 8.22
N ALA A 17 -5.98 9.58 8.92
CA ALA A 17 -4.91 9.77 9.90
C ALA A 17 -4.93 8.71 11.00
N ASN A 18 -6.12 8.36 11.52
CA ASN A 18 -6.26 7.32 12.53
C ASN A 18 -5.92 5.93 11.99
N VAL A 19 -6.38 5.60 10.78
CA VAL A 19 -6.03 4.33 10.10
C VAL A 19 -4.53 4.20 9.95
N ILE A 20 -3.86 5.22 9.41
CA ILE A 20 -2.41 5.17 9.17
C ILE A 20 -1.63 5.14 10.50
N LYS A 21 -2.06 5.90 11.52
CA LYS A 21 -1.46 5.86 12.85
C LYS A 21 -1.48 4.45 13.45
N ILE A 22 -2.65 3.81 13.44
CA ILE A 22 -2.83 2.46 13.99
C ILE A 22 -2.03 1.45 13.16
N PHE A 23 -2.14 1.50 11.83
CA PHE A 23 -1.43 0.61 10.92
C PHE A 23 0.09 0.67 11.17
N LYS A 24 0.68 1.87 11.14
CA LYS A 24 2.12 2.05 11.36
C LYS A 24 2.56 1.60 12.75
N SER A 25 1.76 1.86 13.78
CA SER A 25 2.05 1.45 15.15
C SER A 25 2.06 -0.08 15.30
N VAL A 26 0.96 -0.73 14.91
CA VAL A 26 0.79 -2.19 15.04
C VAL A 26 1.83 -2.94 14.22
N THR A 27 2.07 -2.53 12.98
CA THR A 27 3.05 -3.19 12.12
C THR A 27 4.48 -2.97 12.59
N THR A 28 4.84 -1.78 13.09
CA THR A 28 6.18 -1.52 13.67
C THR A 28 6.47 -2.49 14.81
N VAL A 29 5.53 -2.65 15.75
CA VAL A 29 5.70 -3.57 16.88
C VAL A 29 5.85 -5.01 16.40
N LYS A 30 4.99 -5.46 15.48
CA LYS A 30 5.00 -6.84 14.97
C LYS A 30 6.27 -7.15 14.18
N ILE A 31 6.69 -6.26 13.27
CA ILE A 31 7.88 -6.44 12.44
C ILE A 31 9.13 -6.47 13.30
N ASN A 32 9.28 -5.52 14.23
CA ASN A 32 10.42 -5.50 15.15
C ASN A 32 10.48 -6.78 16.01
N LYS A 33 9.33 -7.25 16.52
CA LYS A 33 9.27 -8.50 17.27
C LYS A 33 9.69 -9.71 16.43
N LEU A 34 9.22 -9.81 15.19
CA LEU A 34 9.57 -10.91 14.28
C LEU A 34 11.06 -10.89 13.91
N ASN A 35 11.64 -9.71 13.77
CA ASN A 35 13.04 -9.55 13.37
C ASN A 35 14.02 -9.50 14.56
N GLY A 36 13.53 -9.48 15.80
CA GLY A 36 14.38 -9.27 16.99
C GLY A 36 15.00 -7.88 17.06
N THR A 37 14.42 -6.89 16.39
CA THR A 37 14.93 -5.51 16.30
C THR A 37 14.11 -4.54 17.12
N THR A 38 14.58 -3.29 17.25
CA THR A 38 13.80 -2.17 17.79
C THR A 38 13.98 -0.94 16.90
N GLY A 39 13.08 0.04 17.02
CA GLY A 39 13.18 1.32 16.31
C GLY A 39 12.07 1.57 15.30
N LYS A 40 12.25 2.61 14.47
CA LYS A 40 11.26 3.07 13.48
C LYS A 40 11.34 2.20 12.22
N ILE A 41 10.20 1.76 11.71
CA ILE A 41 10.09 1.03 10.45
C ILE A 41 9.55 1.93 9.33
N TRP A 42 8.59 2.79 9.64
CA TRP A 42 7.94 3.66 8.65
C TRP A 42 8.54 5.05 8.62
N GLN A 43 8.60 5.64 7.42
CA GLN A 43 8.86 7.08 7.27
C GLN A 43 7.80 7.91 8.00
N GLN A 44 8.18 9.13 8.40
CA GLN A 44 7.23 10.11 8.92
C GLN A 44 6.25 10.53 7.82
N ASN A 45 5.00 10.80 8.20
CA ASN A 45 3.89 11.18 7.29
C ASN A 45 3.52 10.10 6.26
N TYR A 46 2.51 10.37 5.47
CA TYR A 46 2.04 9.53 4.37
C TYR A 46 1.61 10.44 3.22
N PHE A 47 1.47 9.85 2.03
CA PHE A 47 0.88 10.52 0.89
C PHE A 47 -0.53 9.98 0.69
N GLU A 48 -1.50 10.88 0.50
CA GLU A 48 -2.88 10.55 0.20
C GLU A 48 -3.37 11.22 -1.07
N HIS A 49 -4.28 10.53 -1.76
CA HIS A 49 -5.02 11.07 -2.89
C HIS A 49 -6.47 10.59 -2.81
N GLN A 50 -7.41 11.52 -2.72
CA GLN A 50 -8.84 11.21 -2.68
C GLN A 50 -9.38 11.05 -4.11
N LEU A 51 -9.93 9.88 -4.39
CA LEU A 51 -10.56 9.56 -5.67
C LEU A 51 -12.01 10.06 -5.69
N ARG A 52 -12.42 10.65 -6.81
CA ARG A 52 -13.72 11.32 -6.95
C ARG A 52 -14.65 10.69 -7.97
N SER A 53 -14.15 9.73 -8.75
CA SER A 53 -14.93 9.01 -9.74
C SER A 53 -14.53 7.53 -9.81
N GLU A 54 -15.42 6.70 -10.32
CA GLU A 54 -15.15 5.29 -10.60
C GLU A 54 -14.04 5.11 -11.65
N LYS A 55 -13.97 6.02 -12.64
CA LYS A 55 -12.88 6.02 -13.62
C LYS A 55 -11.52 6.22 -12.94
N ASP A 56 -11.44 7.15 -11.99
CA ASP A 56 -10.20 7.38 -11.22
C ASP A 56 -9.84 6.17 -10.36
N LEU A 57 -10.85 5.51 -9.78
CA LEU A 57 -10.67 4.27 -9.02
C LEU A 57 -10.01 3.18 -9.85
N ILE A 58 -10.54 2.89 -11.03
CA ILE A 58 -10.01 1.86 -11.94
C ILE A 58 -8.58 2.21 -12.36
N ASN A 59 -8.34 3.47 -12.75
CA ASN A 59 -7.02 3.93 -13.17
C ASN A 59 -6.00 3.80 -12.03
N GLN A 60 -6.35 4.20 -10.81
CA GLN A 60 -5.47 4.13 -9.66
C GLN A 60 -5.20 2.68 -9.24
N ALA A 61 -6.21 1.81 -9.30
CA ALA A 61 -6.04 0.39 -8.99
C ALA A 61 -5.05 -0.28 -9.96
N ARG A 62 -5.22 -0.04 -11.27
CA ARG A 62 -4.30 -0.53 -12.32
C ARG A 62 -2.89 0.04 -12.16
N TYR A 63 -2.78 1.32 -11.83
CA TYR A 63 -1.49 1.95 -11.55
C TYR A 63 -0.75 1.25 -10.40
N ILE A 64 -1.44 0.99 -9.29
CA ILE A 64 -0.87 0.32 -8.11
C ILE A 64 -0.41 -1.10 -8.48
N ALA A 65 -1.26 -1.88 -9.16
CA ALA A 65 -0.92 -3.24 -9.58
C ALA A 65 0.29 -3.27 -10.54
N ALA A 66 0.46 -2.24 -11.37
CA ALA A 66 1.57 -2.13 -12.31
C ALA A 66 2.88 -1.61 -11.68
N ASN A 67 2.89 -1.09 -10.44
CA ASN A 67 4.10 -0.50 -9.85
C ASN A 67 5.30 -1.46 -9.76
N PRO A 68 5.14 -2.74 -9.37
CA PRO A 68 6.25 -3.70 -9.38
C PRO A 68 6.86 -3.89 -10.77
N LEU A 69 6.04 -3.85 -11.82
CA LEU A 69 6.49 -3.91 -13.21
C LEU A 69 7.22 -2.63 -13.62
N ARG A 70 6.64 -1.46 -13.31
CA ARG A 70 7.23 -0.13 -13.63
C ARG A 70 8.59 0.09 -12.99
N THR A 71 8.83 -0.52 -11.83
CA THR A 71 10.10 -0.43 -11.10
C THR A 71 11.08 -1.55 -11.43
N GLY A 72 10.71 -2.47 -12.34
CA GLY A 72 11.58 -3.55 -12.81
C GLY A 72 11.77 -4.70 -11.81
N ILE A 73 11.00 -4.76 -10.72
CA ILE A 73 11.05 -5.87 -9.74
C ILE A 73 10.60 -7.18 -10.39
N VAL A 74 9.63 -7.09 -11.32
CA VAL A 74 9.07 -8.23 -12.05
C VAL A 74 8.97 -7.92 -13.54
N LYS A 75 8.95 -8.96 -14.38
CA LYS A 75 8.79 -8.83 -15.84
C LYS A 75 7.33 -8.83 -16.28
N SER A 76 6.43 -9.28 -15.41
CA SER A 76 4.98 -9.19 -15.59
C SER A 76 4.30 -8.97 -14.23
N VAL A 77 3.14 -8.33 -14.24
CA VAL A 77 2.37 -8.02 -13.01
C VAL A 77 2.12 -9.28 -12.19
N GLY A 78 1.75 -10.39 -12.85
CA GLY A 78 1.42 -11.67 -12.20
C GLY A 78 2.56 -12.35 -11.43
N GLN A 79 3.80 -11.89 -11.59
CA GLN A 79 4.95 -12.43 -10.84
C GLN A 79 5.14 -11.79 -9.46
N TYR A 80 4.46 -10.68 -9.18
CA TYR A 80 4.62 -9.99 -7.90
C TYR A 80 3.52 -10.43 -6.93
N PRO A 81 3.78 -11.20 -5.85
CA PRO A 81 2.76 -11.94 -5.08
C PRO A 81 1.64 -11.11 -4.44
N PHE A 82 1.71 -9.78 -4.47
CA PHE A 82 0.70 -8.88 -3.91
C PHE A 82 0.08 -7.99 -5.02
N TRP A 83 -0.11 -8.56 -6.21
CA TRP A 83 -0.58 -7.87 -7.42
C TRP A 83 -2.10 -7.91 -7.62
N ASP A 84 -2.82 -8.73 -6.85
CA ASP A 84 -4.22 -9.06 -7.09
C ASP A 84 -5.10 -7.81 -7.20
N CYS A 85 -5.74 -7.65 -8.36
CA CYS A 85 -6.61 -6.53 -8.67
C CYS A 85 -7.74 -6.98 -9.61
N ILE A 86 -8.99 -6.76 -9.18
CA ILE A 86 -10.19 -7.16 -9.92
C ILE A 86 -10.41 -6.35 -11.22
N TYR A 87 -9.65 -5.29 -11.43
CA TYR A 87 -9.78 -4.37 -12.56
C TYR A 87 -8.75 -4.61 -13.68
N LEU A 88 -8.04 -5.75 -13.66
CA LEU A 88 -7.05 -6.09 -14.69
C LEU A 88 -7.64 -6.79 -15.94
N ASN A 89 -8.96 -6.96 -15.95
CA ASN A 89 -9.72 -7.47 -17.09
C ASN A 89 -9.85 -6.43 -18.20
#